data_AF-A0A536M4K6-F1
#
_entry.id   AF-A0A536M4K6-F1
#
_cell.length_a   1.000
_cell.length_b   1.000
_cell.length_c   1.000
_cell.angle_alpha   90.00
_cell.angle_beta   90.00
_cell.angle_gamma   90.00
#
_symmetry.space_group_name_H-M   'P 1'
#
loop_
_entity.id
_entity.type
_entity.pdbx_description
1 polymer ?
#
loop_
_entity_poly.entity_id
_entity_poly.type
_entity_poly.pdbx_seq_one_letter_code
_entity_poly.pdbx_strand_id
1 'polypeptide(L)'
;MRLLALLLRRLVWFVPTLLGLLAVTFVISRVVPADPVGLVAGETATPAQVAALRRELGFDRPLPVQFVDYVARLVRGDMGQSLYTRRPIAADL
;
A
#
# COMPACT_ATOMS: atom_id res chain seq x y z
N MET A 1 37.78 0.92 -2.01
CA MET A 1 37.15 0.52 -0.72
C MET A 1 36.41 1.67 -0.01
N ARG A 2 36.92 2.90 0.07
CA ARG A 2 36.19 4.05 0.67
C ARG A 2 34.83 4.34 0.04
N LEU A 3 34.72 4.23 -1.29
CA LEU A 3 33.46 4.43 -2.02
C LEU A 3 32.38 3.40 -1.64
N LEU A 4 32.74 2.13 -1.49
CA LEU A 4 31.80 1.06 -1.09
C LEU A 4 31.27 1.29 0.33
N ALA A 5 32.13 1.70 1.26
CA ALA A 5 31.72 2.04 2.62
C ALA A 5 30.79 3.26 2.66
N LEU A 6 31.02 4.27 1.79
CA LEU A 6 30.14 5.42 1.66
C LEU A 6 28.77 5.05 1.07
N LEU A 7 28.73 4.16 0.07
CA LEU A 7 27.49 3.65 -0.52
C LEU A 7 26.68 2.84 0.50
N LEU A 8 27.32 1.91 1.21
CA LEU A 8 26.67 1.14 2.28
C LEU A 8 26.12 2.05 3.38
N ARG A 9 26.90 3.03 3.83
CA ARG A 9 26.46 4.00 4.85
C ARG A 9 25.26 4.82 4.37
N ARG A 10 25.23 5.24 3.11
CA ARG A 10 24.07 5.93 2.52
C ARG A 10 22.85 5.02 2.42
N LEU A 11 23.05 3.75 2.06
CA LEU A 11 21.97 2.78 1.93
C LEU A 11 21.29 2.51 3.28
N VAL A 12 22.05 2.47 4.36
CA VAL A 12 21.52 2.33 5.73
C VAL A 12 20.56 3.46 6.09
N TRP A 13 20.87 4.71 5.71
CA TRP A 13 19.99 5.86 5.94
C TRP A 13 18.84 5.95 4.93
N PHE A 14 19.02 5.41 3.73
CA PHE A 14 17.99 5.40 2.70
C PHE A 14 16.77 4.54 3.08
N VAL A 15 17.02 3.36 3.66
CA VAL A 15 15.95 2.43 4.06
C VAL A 15 14.92 3.04 5.03
N PRO A 16 15.30 3.65 6.17
CA PRO A 16 14.32 4.24 7.10
C PRO A 16 13.60 5.44 6.48
N THR A 17 14.28 6.25 5.65
CA THR A 17 13.62 7.35 4.93
C THR A 17 12.56 6.82 3.95
N LEU A 18 12.88 5.78 3.19
CA LEU A 18 11.93 5.17 2.26
C LEU A 18 10.76 4.52 3.01
N LEU A 19 11.03 3.80 4.11
CA LEU A 19 9.99 3.23 4.96
C LEU A 19 9.09 4.31 5.56
N GLY A 20 9.65 5.44 5.99
CA GLY A 20 8.89 6.58 6.48
C GLY A 20 7.96 7.15 5.40
N LEU A 21 8.48 7.35 4.19
CA LEU A 21 7.68 7.78 3.04
C LEU A 21 6.54 6.78 2.74
N LEU A 22 6.86 5.49 2.67
CA LEU A 22 5.86 4.43 2.44
C LEU A 22 4.80 4.39 3.55
N ALA A 23 5.18 4.59 4.81
CA ALA A 23 4.23 4.63 5.91
C ALA A 23 3.28 5.82 5.78
N VAL A 24 3.80 7.01 5.45
CA VAL A 24 2.98 8.21 5.25
C VAL A 24 2.02 8.03 4.08
N THR A 25 2.50 7.59 2.91
CA THR A 25 1.64 7.38 1.74
C THR A 25 0.62 6.28 1.98
N PHE A 26 1.01 5.20 2.66
CA PHE A 26 0.11 4.12 3.06
C PHE A 26 -1.01 4.63 3.96
N VAL A 27 -0.68 5.37 5.02
CA VAL A 27 -1.68 5.92 5.96
C VAL A 27 -2.61 6.87 5.21
N ILE A 28 -2.09 7.76 4.37
CA ILE A 28 -2.91 8.65 3.55
C ILE A 28 -3.89 7.85 2.70
N SER A 29 -3.43 6.81 2.00
CA SER A 29 -4.28 6.01 1.11
C SER A 29 -5.37 5.20 1.84
N ARG A 30 -5.17 4.86 3.12
CA ARG A 30 -6.07 3.95 3.86
C ARG A 30 -6.91 4.60 4.94
N VAL A 31 -6.47 5.75 5.46
CA VAL A 31 -7.10 6.43 6.61
C VAL A 31 -7.76 7.74 6.21
N VAL A 32 -7.20 8.49 5.24
CA VAL A 32 -7.77 9.77 4.83
C VAL A 32 -9.11 9.60 4.10
N PRO A 33 -9.29 8.62 3.19
CA PRO A 33 -10.62 8.30 2.71
C PRO A 33 -11.48 7.74 3.83
N ALA A 34 -12.66 8.31 4.06
CA ALA A 34 -13.59 7.85 5.11
C ALA A 34 -14.02 6.39 4.93
N ASP A 35 -14.16 5.91 3.68
CA ASP A 35 -14.32 4.49 3.35
C ASP A 35 -13.75 4.15 1.96
N PRO A 36 -12.46 3.77 1.86
CA PRO A 36 -11.84 3.43 0.59
C PRO A 36 -12.46 2.18 -0.04
N VAL A 37 -12.99 1.25 0.77
CA VAL A 37 -13.65 0.04 0.24
C VAL A 37 -15.02 0.40 -0.31
N GLY A 38 -15.78 1.26 0.39
CA GLY A 38 -17.06 1.78 -0.09
C GLY A 38 -16.93 2.54 -1.42
N LEU A 39 -15.89 3.37 -1.56
CA LEU A 39 -15.59 4.06 -2.82
C LEU A 39 -15.36 3.09 -3.99
N VAL A 40 -14.71 1.95 -3.74
CA VAL A 40 -14.40 0.95 -4.76
C VAL A 40 -15.58 0.06 -5.08
N ALA A 41 -16.36 -0.31 -4.06
CA ALA A 41 -17.55 -1.11 -4.21
C ALA A 41 -18.63 -0.39 -5.03
N GLY A 42 -18.65 0.95 -4.96
CA GLY A 42 -19.61 1.81 -5.65
C GLY A 42 -20.89 2.00 -4.84
N GLU A 43 -21.64 3.05 -5.16
CA GLU A 43 -22.82 3.48 -4.39
C GLU A 43 -23.98 2.46 -4.39
N THR A 44 -24.00 1.54 -5.35
CA THR A 44 -25.03 0.50 -5.48
C THR A 44 -24.68 -0.80 -4.76
N ALA A 45 -23.47 -0.92 -4.19
CA ALA A 45 -23.05 -2.13 -3.50
C ALA A 45 -23.83 -2.34 -2.19
N THR A 46 -24.35 -3.55 -2.01
CA THR A 46 -25.01 -3.92 -0.76
C THR A 46 -23.99 -3.97 0.39
N PRO A 47 -24.40 -3.74 1.65
CA PRO A 47 -23.50 -3.83 2.80
C PRO A 47 -22.74 -5.17 2.89
N ALA A 48 -23.39 -6.27 2.47
CA ALA A 48 -22.79 -7.59 2.41
C ALA A 48 -21.65 -7.68 1.38
N GLN A 49 -21.82 -7.05 0.20
CA GLN A 49 -20.78 -6.99 -0.83
C GLN A 49 -19.60 -6.13 -0.38
N VAL A 50 -19.86 -4.98 0.27
CA VAL A 50 -18.79 -4.13 0.83
C VAL A 50 -17.99 -4.88 1.89
N ALA A 51 -18.66 -5.61 2.79
CA ALA A 51 -17.99 -6.40 3.83
C ALA A 51 -17.19 -7.58 3.26
N ALA A 52 -17.68 -8.23 2.20
CA ALA A 52 -16.93 -9.26 1.49
C ALA A 52 -15.67 -8.69 0.82
N LEU A 53 -15.80 -7.56 0.12
CA LEU A 53 -14.69 -6.86 -0.52
C LEU A 53 -13.67 -6.36 0.50
N ARG A 54 -14.12 -5.88 1.67
CA ARG A 54 -13.25 -5.44 2.76
C ARG A 54 -12.34 -6.57 3.26
N ARG A 55 -12.88 -7.78 3.37
CA ARG A 55 -12.12 -8.99 3.73
C ARG A 55 -11.16 -9.41 2.60
N GLU A 56 -11.62 -9.38 1.36
CA GLU A 56 -10.81 -9.73 0.19
C GLU A 56 -9.60 -8.80 0.03
N LEU A 57 -9.80 -7.49 0.22
CA LEU A 57 -8.74 -6.48 0.16
C LEU A 57 -7.91 -6.39 1.47
N GLY A 58 -8.27 -7.18 2.49
CA GLY A 58 -7.59 -7.23 3.79
C GLY A 58 -7.69 -5.95 4.62
N PHE A 59 -8.69 -5.11 4.36
CA PHE A 59 -8.98 -3.87 5.10
C PHE A 59 -9.63 -4.13 6.46
N ASP A 60 -10.02 -5.37 6.75
CA ASP A 60 -10.50 -5.85 8.05
C ASP A 60 -9.36 -6.18 9.03
N ARG A 61 -8.12 -6.30 8.54
CA ARG A 61 -6.94 -6.65 9.35
C ARG A 61 -6.37 -5.42 10.08
N PRO A 62 -5.60 -5.59 11.16
CA PRO A 62 -4.93 -4.46 11.83
C PRO A 62 -4.00 -3.70 10.88
N LEU A 63 -3.97 -2.36 10.99
CA LEU A 63 -3.13 -1.50 10.14
C LEU A 63 -1.65 -1.93 10.05
N PRO A 64 -0.98 -2.35 11.13
CA PRO A 64 0.41 -2.83 11.04
C PRO A 64 0.55 -4.06 10.13
N VAL A 65 -0.42 -4.99 10.18
CA VAL A 65 -0.43 -6.19 9.32
C VAL A 65 -0.61 -5.79 7.86
N GLN A 66 -1.53 -4.86 7.59
CA GLN A 66 -1.75 -4.32 6.25
C GLN A 66 -0.49 -3.64 5.69
N PHE A 67 0.25 -2.89 6.52
CA PHE A 67 1.47 -2.22 6.12
C PHE A 67 2.61 -3.20 5.82
N VAL A 68 2.81 -4.21 6.66
CA VAL A 68 3.83 -5.25 6.43
C VAL A 68 3.57 -5.98 5.11
N ASP A 69 2.31 -6.36 4.85
CA ASP A 69 1.94 -7.00 3.58
C ASP A 69 2.14 -6.08 2.38
N TYR A 70 1.79 -4.79 2.51
CA TYR A 70 2.01 -3.80 1.47
C TYR A 70 3.49 -3.68 1.10
N VAL A 71 4.37 -3.53 2.11
CA VAL A 71 5.82 -3.46 1.90
C VAL A 71 6.35 -4.77 1.31
N ALA A 72 5.89 -5.93 1.79
CA ALA A 72 6.33 -7.23 1.30
C ALA A 72 5.96 -7.48 -0.17
N ARG A 73 4.79 -6.99 -0.63
CA ARG A 73 4.40 -7.05 -2.05
C ARG A 73 5.24 -6.10 -2.90
N LEU A 74 5.45 -4.88 -2.42
CA LEU A 74 6.23 -3.87 -3.14
C LEU A 74 7.69 -4.31 -3.35
N VAL A 75 8.31 -4.91 -2.34
CA VAL A 75 9.68 -5.47 -2.45
C VAL A 75 9.76 -6.61 -3.48
N ARG A 76 8.67 -7.33 -3.73
CA ARG A 76 8.58 -8.36 -4.78
C ARG A 76 8.23 -7.77 -6.16
N GLY A 77 8.10 -6.46 -6.28
CA GLY A 77 7.69 -5.77 -7.51
C GLY A 77 6.17 -5.79 -7.76
N ASP A 78 5.37 -6.25 -6.80
CA ASP A 78 3.92 -6.22 -6.90
C ASP A 78 3.37 -4.93 -6.28
N MET A 79 3.05 -3.97 -7.15
CA MET A 79 2.40 -2.70 -6.75
C MET A 79 0.89 -2.85 -6.52
N GLY A 80 0.30 -3.98 -6.91
CA GLY A 80 -1.13 -4.21 -6.84
C GLY A 80 -1.93 -3.58 -7.99
N GLN A 81 -3.24 -3.51 -7.77
CA GLN A 81 -4.22 -3.01 -8.74
C GLN A 81 -4.71 -1.63 -8.31
N SER A 82 -4.90 -0.75 -9.27
CA SER A 82 -5.53 0.55 -9.09
C SER A 82 -6.99 0.36 -8.74
N LEU A 83 -7.40 0.98 -7.63
CA LEU A 83 -8.79 1.01 -7.18
C LEU A 83 -9.70 1.82 -8.11
N TYR A 84 -9.13 2.70 -8.93
CA TYR A 84 -9.86 3.58 -9.86
C TYR A 84 -9.96 2.97 -11.27
N THR A 85 -8.84 2.54 -11.84
CA THR A 85 -8.77 2.06 -13.24
C THR A 85 -8.96 0.55 -13.35
N ARG A 86 -8.89 -0.19 -12.23
CA ARG A 86 -8.89 -1.66 -12.17
C ARG A 86 -7.77 -2.31 -13.00
N ARG A 87 -6.66 -1.60 -13.20
CA ARG A 87 -5.46 -2.06 -13.90
C ARG A 87 -4.28 -2.17 -12.94
N PRO A 88 -3.23 -2.94 -13.28
CA PRO A 88 -2.00 -2.93 -12.50
C PRO A 88 -1.48 -1.50 -12.36
N ILE A 89 -1.12 -1.07 -11.15
CA ILE A 89 -0.64 0.30 -10.92
C ILE A 89 0.58 0.62 -11.79
N ALA A 90 1.43 -0.38 -12.04
CA ALA A 90 2.59 -0.25 -12.91
C ALA A 90 2.26 0.13 -14.37
N ALA A 91 1.02 -0.07 -14.83
CA ALA A 91 0.57 0.32 -16.17
C ALA A 91 0.01 1.76 -16.22
N ASP A 92 -0.20 2.38 -15.07
CA ASP A 92 -0.72 3.75 -14.93
C ASP A 92 0.41 4.78 -14.70
N LEU A 93 1.68 4.35 -14.64
CA LEU A 93 2.90 5.16 -14.49
C LEU A 93 3.64 5.32 -15.83
#